data_AF-A0A975H5E3-F1
#
_entry.id   AF-A0A975H5E3-F1
#
_cell.length_a   1.000
_cell.length_b   1.000
_cell.length_c   1.000
_cell.angle_alpha   90.00
_cell.angle_beta   90.00
_cell.angle_gamma   90.00
#
_symmetry.space_group_name_H-M   'P 1'
#
loop_
_entity.id
_entity.type
_entity.pdbx_description
1 polymer ?
#
loop_
_entity_poly.entity_id
_entity_poly.type
_entity_poly.pdbx_seq_one_letter_code
_entity_poly.pdbx_strand_id
1 'polypeptide(L)'
;MLSLRERIAQNALAQEGGAPREDVAKLIAECFAVIAEQQALVLKIDAANAAAKLPDGRPLAQLLAERDVLMQQHSVLKSAVDATHKEEDRYSPREIKWVPQIDVAATQKQMEDLSRKIRELNVLIQETNWRVEL
;
A
#
# COMPACT_ATOMS: atom_id res chain seq x y z
N MET A 1 19.42 -6.55 -8.52
CA MET A 1 19.15 -7.30 -9.77
C MET A 1 18.14 -6.51 -10.58
N LEU A 2 18.28 -6.45 -11.91
CA LEU A 2 17.29 -5.80 -12.79
C LEU A 2 16.01 -6.65 -12.91
N SER A 3 14.87 -6.00 -13.00
CA SER A 3 13.57 -6.61 -13.31
C SER A 3 13.48 -7.04 -14.78
N LEU A 4 12.57 -7.96 -15.10
CA LEU A 4 12.30 -8.39 -16.49
C LEU A 4 11.92 -7.21 -17.39
N ARG A 5 11.18 -6.23 -16.87
CA ARG A 5 10.81 -5.02 -17.62
C ARG A 5 12.03 -4.19 -18.02
N GLU A 6 12.99 -4.03 -17.11
CA GLU A 6 14.23 -3.30 -17.40
C GLU A 6 15.12 -4.06 -18.39
N ARG A 7 15.21 -5.39 -18.27
CA ARG A 7 15.93 -6.24 -19.24
C ARG A 7 15.32 -6.19 -20.64
N ILE A 8 13.99 -6.21 -20.74
CA ILE A 8 13.28 -6.03 -22.02
C ILE A 8 13.63 -4.66 -22.61
N ALA A 9 13.53 -3.58 -21.84
CA ALA A 9 13.81 -2.23 -22.32
C ALA A 9 15.26 -2.07 -22.83
N GLN A 10 16.22 -2.70 -22.17
CA GLN A 10 17.64 -2.65 -22.58
C GLN A 10 17.95 -3.44 -23.86
N ASN A 11 17.15 -4.45 -24.18
CA ASN A 11 17.36 -5.31 -25.35
C ASN A 11 16.39 -5.01 -26.51
N ALA A 12 15.42 -4.11 -26.32
CA ALA A 12 14.38 -3.79 -27.29
C ALA A 12 14.90 -3.17 -28.60
N LEU A 13 16.09 -2.56 -28.58
CA LEU A 13 16.75 -1.99 -29.75
C LEU A 13 18.18 -2.49 -29.84
N ALA A 14 18.60 -2.86 -31.06
CA ALA A 14 19.98 -3.17 -31.39
C ALA A 14 20.42 -2.33 -32.60
N GLN A 15 21.73 -2.09 -32.74
CA GLN A 15 22.28 -1.46 -33.94
C GLN A 15 22.08 -2.38 -35.15
N GLU A 16 22.00 -1.79 -36.35
CA GLU A 16 21.87 -2.55 -37.60
C GLU A 16 23.06 -3.52 -37.76
N GLY A 17 22.76 -4.81 -37.91
CA GLY A 17 23.76 -5.88 -37.95
C GLY A 17 24.25 -6.39 -36.59
N GLY A 18 23.81 -5.79 -35.47
CA GLY A 18 24.08 -6.26 -34.11
C GLY A 18 22.97 -7.19 -33.58
N ALA A 19 23.34 -8.13 -32.70
CA ALA A 19 22.37 -8.93 -31.95
C ALA A 19 22.15 -8.33 -30.55
N PRO A 20 20.90 -8.28 -30.05
CA PRO A 20 20.66 -7.96 -28.65
C PRO A 20 21.34 -8.99 -27.74
N ARG A 21 21.71 -8.57 -26.52
CA ARG A 21 22.41 -9.44 -25.55
C ARG A 21 21.52 -10.58 -25.08
N GLU A 22 20.22 -10.35 -25.08
CA GLU A 22 19.19 -11.30 -24.68
C GLU A 22 18.07 -11.36 -25.72
N ASP A 23 17.41 -12.50 -25.81
CA ASP A 23 16.25 -12.70 -26.68
C ASP A 23 15.02 -12.01 -26.07
N VAL A 24 14.63 -10.88 -26.67
CA VAL A 24 13.50 -10.06 -26.22
C VAL A 24 12.19 -10.85 -26.23
N ALA A 25 11.97 -11.74 -27.20
CA ALA A 25 10.75 -12.53 -27.28
C ALA A 25 10.66 -13.53 -26.11
N LYS A 26 11.78 -14.15 -25.73
CA LYS A 26 11.84 -14.98 -24.53
C LYS A 26 11.60 -14.18 -23.25
N LEU A 27 12.21 -13.00 -23.12
CA LEU A 27 11.99 -12.14 -21.95
C LEU A 27 10.53 -11.69 -21.80
N ILE A 28 9.87 -11.37 -22.92
CA ILE A 28 8.43 -11.03 -22.92
C ILE A 28 7.60 -12.25 -22.49
N ALA A 29 7.88 -13.44 -23.05
CA ALA A 29 7.16 -14.66 -22.69
C ALA A 29 7.32 -15.00 -21.19
N GLU A 30 8.53 -14.87 -20.64
CA GLU A 30 8.81 -15.04 -19.21
C GLU A 30 8.04 -14.02 -18.37
N CYS A 31 8.04 -12.74 -18.78
CA CYS A 31 7.28 -11.69 -18.10
C CYS A 31 5.77 -11.99 -18.08
N PHE A 32 5.22 -12.48 -19.19
CA PHE A 32 3.80 -12.85 -19.26
C PHE A 32 3.47 -14.09 -18.42
N ALA A 33 4.36 -15.07 -18.36
CA ALA A 33 4.20 -16.22 -17.46
C ALA A 33 4.14 -15.79 -16.00
N VAL A 34 5.04 -14.89 -15.57
CA VAL A 34 5.04 -14.33 -14.20
C VAL A 34 3.75 -13.54 -13.92
N ILE A 35 3.26 -12.75 -14.88
CA ILE A 35 2.00 -12.02 -14.74
C ILE A 35 0.81 -12.99 -14.59
N ALA A 36 0.78 -14.09 -15.35
CA ALA A 36 -0.26 -15.09 -15.24
C ALA A 36 -0.22 -15.84 -13.89
N GLU A 37 0.98 -16.16 -13.40
CA GLU A 37 1.16 -16.75 -12.06
C GLU A 37 0.71 -15.78 -10.96
N GLN A 38 1.05 -14.50 -11.07
CA GLN A 38 0.58 -13.46 -10.16
C GLN A 38 -0.95 -13.40 -10.13
N GLN A 39 -1.61 -13.43 -11.29
CA GLN A 39 -3.07 -13.45 -11.38
C GLN A 39 -3.66 -14.69 -10.67
N ALA A 40 -3.08 -15.86 -10.88
CA ALA A 40 -3.54 -17.09 -10.24
C ALA A 40 -3.42 -17.02 -8.71
N LEU A 41 -2.33 -16.45 -8.20
CA LEU A 41 -2.14 -16.24 -6.76
C LEU A 41 -3.15 -15.25 -6.18
N VAL A 42 -3.41 -14.13 -6.87
CA VAL A 42 -4.42 -13.15 -6.44
C VAL A 42 -5.78 -13.81 -6.30
N LEU A 43 -6.21 -14.60 -7.30
CA LEU A 43 -7.50 -15.30 -7.26
C LEU A 43 -7.59 -16.29 -6.10
N LYS A 44 -6.50 -17.03 -5.81
CA LYS A 44 -6.46 -17.94 -4.67
C LYS A 44 -6.57 -17.20 -3.34
N ILE A 45 -5.84 -16.09 -3.19
CA ILE A 45 -5.88 -15.24 -1.99
C ILE A 45 -7.28 -14.68 -1.78
N ASP A 46 -7.92 -14.18 -2.84
CA ASP A 46 -9.28 -13.63 -2.74
C ASP A 46 -10.31 -14.69 -2.34
N ALA A 47 -10.22 -15.89 -2.92
CA ALA A 47 -11.07 -17.01 -2.54
C ALA A 47 -10.86 -17.45 -1.09
N ALA A 48 -9.59 -17.54 -0.65
CA ALA A 48 -9.22 -17.87 0.71
C ALA A 48 -9.75 -16.82 1.71
N ASN A 49 -9.57 -15.53 1.40
CA ASN A 49 -10.05 -14.43 2.23
C ASN A 49 -11.58 -14.40 2.34
N ALA A 50 -12.29 -14.70 1.25
CA ALA A 50 -13.76 -14.76 1.24
C ALA A 50 -14.30 -15.94 2.07
N ALA A 51 -13.60 -17.07 2.09
CA ALA A 51 -13.99 -18.24 2.87
C ALA A 51 -13.58 -18.16 4.35
N ALA A 52 -12.51 -17.40 4.66
CA ALA A 52 -11.92 -17.33 5.98
C ALA A 52 -12.83 -16.67 7.03
N LYS A 53 -12.84 -17.29 8.21
CA LYS A 53 -13.52 -16.77 9.41
C LYS A 53 -12.56 -16.81 10.60
N LEU A 54 -12.73 -15.84 11.50
CA LEU A 54 -12.02 -15.80 12.77
C LEU A 54 -12.51 -16.90 13.72
N PRO A 55 -11.75 -17.21 14.79
CA PRO A 55 -12.19 -18.15 15.83
C PRO A 55 -13.53 -17.78 16.49
N ASP A 56 -13.88 -16.49 16.49
CA ASP A 56 -15.16 -15.96 17.00
C ASP A 56 -16.30 -15.98 15.95
N GLY A 57 -16.04 -16.51 14.75
CA GLY A 57 -17.01 -16.68 13.68
C GLY A 57 -17.17 -15.49 12.74
N ARG A 58 -16.52 -14.35 13.02
CA ARG A 58 -16.59 -13.17 12.13
C ARG A 58 -15.88 -13.43 10.80
N PRO A 59 -16.41 -12.94 9.66
CA PRO A 59 -15.71 -13.06 8.38
C PRO A 59 -14.41 -12.25 8.37
N LEU A 60 -13.34 -12.79 7.78
CA LEU A 60 -12.09 -12.05 7.61
C LEU A 60 -12.30 -10.76 6.79
N ALA A 61 -13.15 -10.83 5.75
CA ALA A 61 -13.54 -9.69 4.93
C ALA A 61 -14.10 -8.52 5.74
N GLN A 62 -14.80 -8.79 6.85
CA GLN A 62 -15.31 -7.74 7.73
C GLN A 62 -14.16 -7.00 8.42
N LEU A 63 -13.17 -7.72 8.95
CA LEU A 63 -12.02 -7.11 9.62
C LEU A 63 -11.14 -6.31 8.65
N LEU A 64 -10.99 -6.79 7.42
CA LEU A 64 -10.29 -6.06 6.36
C LEU A 64 -11.00 -4.72 6.08
N ALA A 65 -12.33 -4.73 5.93
CA ALA A 65 -13.11 -3.52 5.73
C ALA A 65 -13.02 -2.56 6.92
N GLU A 66 -13.11 -3.08 8.16
CA GLU A 66 -12.96 -2.27 9.37
C GLU A 66 -11.57 -1.61 9.43
N ARG A 67 -10.50 -2.35 9.14
CA ARG A 67 -9.13 -1.83 9.08
C ARG A 67 -9.00 -0.74 8.03
N ASP A 68 -9.56 -0.96 6.83
CA ASP A 68 -9.45 -0.01 5.72
C ASP A 68 -10.13 1.32 6.05
N VAL A 69 -11.31 1.29 6.69
CA VAL A 69 -11.99 2.49 7.19
C VAL A 69 -11.13 3.23 8.22
N LEU A 70 -10.52 2.52 9.18
CA LEU A 70 -9.66 3.14 10.19
C LEU A 70 -8.40 3.76 9.57
N MET A 71 -7.81 3.10 8.56
CA MET A 71 -6.66 3.64 7.82
C MET A 71 -7.03 4.91 7.06
N GLN A 72 -8.21 4.94 6.43
CA GLN A 72 -8.70 6.15 5.76
C GLN A 72 -8.93 7.30 6.74
N GLN A 73 -9.59 7.04 7.87
CA GLN A 73 -9.79 8.04 8.93
C GLN A 73 -8.44 8.57 9.43
N HIS A 74 -7.48 7.68 9.72
CA HIS A 74 -6.14 8.08 10.13
C HIS A 74 -5.44 8.95 9.07
N SER A 75 -5.55 8.57 7.79
CA SER A 75 -4.96 9.34 6.68
C SER A 75 -5.53 10.76 6.60
N VAL A 76 -6.85 10.94 6.78
CA VAL A 76 -7.49 12.26 6.76
C VAL A 76 -6.96 13.14 7.88
N LEU A 77 -6.88 12.61 9.10
CA LEU A 77 -6.35 13.37 10.25
C LEU A 77 -4.88 13.70 10.06
N LYS A 78 -4.09 12.76 9.54
CA LYS A 78 -2.67 12.99 9.22
C LYS A 78 -2.52 14.13 8.21
N SER A 79 -3.27 14.11 7.11
CA SER A 79 -3.23 15.19 6.12
C SER A 79 -3.62 16.54 6.70
N ALA A 80 -4.60 16.58 7.61
CA ALA A 80 -5.00 17.81 8.29
C ALA A 80 -3.88 18.36 9.19
N VAL A 81 -3.21 17.50 9.97
CA VAL A 81 -2.07 17.88 10.83
C VAL A 81 -0.87 18.32 9.99
N ASP A 82 -0.51 17.56 8.96
CA ASP A 82 0.60 17.89 8.05
C ASP A 82 0.40 19.28 7.42
N ALA A 83 -0.84 19.63 7.05
CA ALA A 83 -1.16 20.94 6.47
C ALA A 83 -0.98 22.11 7.45
N THR A 84 -0.90 21.86 8.76
CA THR A 84 -0.59 22.90 9.76
C THR A 84 0.89 23.25 9.83
N HIS A 85 1.78 22.39 9.32
CA HIS A 85 3.23 22.56 9.34
C HIS A 85 3.79 23.36 8.16
N LYS A 86 2.95 24.11 7.42
CA LYS A 86 3.36 24.87 6.24
C LYS A 86 4.57 25.76 6.58
N GLU A 87 5.68 25.59 5.85
CA GLU A 87 6.96 26.25 6.13
C GLU A 87 6.83 27.78 6.24
N GLU A 88 7.40 28.31 7.33
CA GLU A 88 7.54 29.74 7.58
C GLU A 88 8.67 30.32 6.72
N ASP A 89 8.44 30.57 5.44
CA ASP A 89 9.36 31.41 4.65
C ASP A 89 9.05 32.89 4.95
N ARG A 90 9.44 33.33 6.15
CA ARG A 90 9.17 34.68 6.66
C ARG A 90 10.23 35.64 6.14
N TYR A 91 9.80 36.66 5.41
CA TYR A 91 10.67 37.77 4.97
C TYR A 91 10.48 39.04 5.82
N SER A 92 9.39 39.17 6.60
CA SER A 92 9.11 40.38 7.39
C SER A 92 8.30 40.17 8.69
N PRO A 93 8.62 40.88 9.79
CA PRO A 93 7.81 40.88 11.02
C PRO A 93 6.42 41.52 10.89
N ARG A 94 6.07 42.10 9.73
CA ARG A 94 4.74 42.70 9.45
C ARG A 94 3.75 41.72 8.78
N GLU A 95 4.15 40.49 8.49
CA GLU A 95 3.27 39.50 7.85
C GLU A 95 2.18 38.95 8.78
N ILE A 96 0.98 38.70 8.22
CA ILE A 96 -0.17 38.13 8.94
C ILE A 96 0.10 36.66 9.27
N LYS A 97 -0.14 36.27 10.53
CA LYS A 97 0.11 34.91 11.03
C LYS A 97 -0.92 33.92 10.48
N TRP A 98 -0.46 32.76 10.03
CA TRP A 98 -1.30 31.59 9.84
C TRP A 98 -1.57 30.94 11.19
N VAL A 99 -2.84 30.62 11.46
CA VAL A 99 -3.27 29.95 12.70
C VAL A 99 -4.00 28.66 12.33
N PRO A 100 -3.57 27.49 12.86
CA PRO A 100 -4.29 26.24 12.64
C PRO A 100 -5.77 26.37 13.03
N GLN A 101 -6.66 25.86 12.18
CA GLN A 101 -8.10 25.81 12.45
C GLN A 101 -8.54 24.48 13.10
N ILE A 102 -7.56 23.68 13.55
CA ILE A 102 -7.77 22.41 14.24
C ILE A 102 -6.97 22.41 15.53
N ASP A 103 -7.45 21.67 16.54
CA ASP A 103 -6.63 21.33 17.70
C ASP A 103 -5.65 20.23 17.30
N VAL A 104 -4.39 20.62 17.07
CA VAL A 104 -3.34 19.72 16.63
C VAL A 104 -3.08 18.62 17.66
N ALA A 105 -3.08 18.95 18.96
CA ALA A 105 -2.79 17.99 20.02
C ALA A 105 -3.92 16.96 20.16
N ALA A 106 -5.18 17.41 20.15
CA ALA A 106 -6.32 16.51 20.20
C ALA A 106 -6.41 15.62 18.94
N THR A 107 -6.12 16.18 17.76
CA THR A 107 -6.11 15.44 16.48
C THR A 107 -5.03 14.37 16.46
N GLN A 108 -3.81 14.69 16.92
CA GLN A 108 -2.72 13.72 17.05
C GLN A 108 -3.08 12.59 18.02
N LYS A 109 -3.70 12.91 19.16
CA LYS A 109 -4.20 11.88 20.09
C LYS A 109 -5.21 10.94 19.44
N GLN A 110 -6.14 11.48 18.65
CA GLN A 110 -7.08 10.66 17.89
C GLN A 110 -6.38 9.75 16.87
N MET A 111 -5.33 10.25 16.21
CA MET A 111 -4.49 9.43 15.32
C MET A 111 -3.78 8.28 16.05
N GLU A 112 -3.28 8.52 17.26
CA GLU A 112 -2.65 7.47 18.09
C GLU A 112 -3.64 6.36 18.47
N ASP A 113 -4.87 6.73 18.83
CA ASP A 113 -5.94 5.79 19.15
C ASP A 113 -6.36 4.96 17.93
N LEU A 114 -6.52 5.60 16.76
CA LEU A 114 -6.78 4.89 15.50
C LEU A 114 -5.62 3.94 15.14
N SER A 115 -4.37 4.40 15.29
CA SER A 115 -3.18 3.58 15.06
C SER A 115 -3.15 2.35 15.95
N ARG A 116 -3.61 2.45 17.20
CA ARG A 116 -3.72 1.32 18.12
C ARG A 116 -4.72 0.29 17.60
N LYS A 117 -5.93 0.72 17.25
CA LYS A 117 -6.99 -0.15 16.73
C LYS A 117 -6.57 -0.86 15.44
N ILE A 118 -5.90 -0.14 14.52
CA ILE A 118 -5.36 -0.71 13.28
C ILE A 118 -4.37 -1.84 13.59
N ARG A 119 -3.47 -1.65 14.56
CA ARG A 119 -2.51 -2.69 14.97
C ARG A 119 -3.22 -3.91 15.56
N GLU A 120 -4.22 -3.71 16.42
CA GLU A 120 -5.01 -4.80 17.01
C GLU A 120 -5.72 -5.63 15.91
N LEU A 121 -6.36 -4.97 14.95
CA LEU A 121 -6.98 -5.65 13.80
C LEU A 121 -5.95 -6.40 12.95
N ASN A 122 -4.78 -5.80 12.70
CA ASN A 122 -3.71 -6.44 11.94
C ASN A 122 -3.22 -7.73 12.59
N VAL A 123 -3.11 -7.77 13.92
CA VAL A 123 -2.73 -9.00 14.63
C VAL A 123 -3.76 -10.11 14.39
N LEU A 124 -5.05 -9.80 14.51
CA LEU A 124 -6.14 -10.76 14.28
C LEU A 124 -6.20 -11.24 12.82
N ILE A 125 -6.02 -10.33 11.87
CA ILE A 125 -5.97 -10.64 10.43
C ILE A 125 -4.80 -11.59 10.15
N GLN A 126 -3.60 -11.27 10.66
CA GLN A 126 -2.42 -12.11 10.44
C GLN A 126 -2.60 -13.49 11.07
N GLU A 127 -3.07 -13.56 12.32
CA GLU A 127 -3.37 -14.84 12.96
C GLU A 127 -4.35 -15.70 12.13
N THR A 128 -5.37 -15.07 11.54
CA THR A 128 -6.31 -15.76 10.66
C THR A 128 -5.64 -16.24 9.38
N ASN A 129 -4.82 -15.39 8.74
CA ASN A 129 -4.08 -15.75 7.53
C ASN A 129 -3.14 -16.95 7.75
N TRP A 130 -2.53 -17.09 8.93
CA TRP A 130 -1.69 -18.25 9.27
C TRP A 130 -2.47 -19.56 9.41
N ARG A 131 -3.79 -19.50 9.57
CA ARG A 131 -4.67 -20.68 9.74
C ARG A 131 -5.40 -21.07 8.45
N VAL A 132 -5.24 -20.28 7.39
CA VAL A 132 -5.90 -20.48 6.09
C VAL A 132 -4.88 -21.04 5.11
N GLU A 133 -5.14 -22.22 4.56
CA GLU A 133 -4.33 -22.81 3.49
C GLU A 133 -4.65 -22.14 2.14
N LEU A 134 -3.62 -21.98 1.29
CA LEU A 134 -3.69 -21.34 -0.03
C LEU A 134 -3.59 -22.34 -1.20
#